data_AF-A0A2S9SJL4-F1
#
_entry.id   AF-A0A2S9SJL4-F1
#
_cell.length_a   1.000
_cell.length_b   1.000
_cell.length_c   1.000
_cell.angle_alpha   90.00
_cell.angle_beta   90.00
_cell.angle_gamma   90.00
#
_symmetry.space_group_name_H-M   'P 1'
#
loop_
_entity.id
_entity.type
_entity.pdbx_description
1 polymer ?
#
loop_
_entity_poly.entity_id
_entity_poly.type
_entity_poly.pdbx_seq_one_letter_code
_entity_poly.pdbx_strand_id
1 'polypeptide(L)'
;NNIGIGLSGDNQIGFGPLNAGIANMGLFNLGDNNFGMANAGNFNQGIANTGNNNIGIGLSGDNQIGFGPLNAGIANMGLFNLGDNNFGMANAGN
;
A
#
# COMPACT_ATOMS: atom_id res chain seq x y z
N ASN A 1 22.19 0.68 -1.74
CA ASN A 1 22.44 1.63 -2.85
C ASN A 1 21.11 2.04 -3.48
N ASN A 2 20.96 3.33 -3.78
CA ASN A 2 19.82 3.83 -4.52
C ASN A 2 20.03 3.63 -6.03
N ILE A 3 18.96 3.29 -6.77
CA ILE A 3 18.98 3.14 -8.24
C ILE A 3 17.89 4.06 -8.81
N GLY A 4 18.30 5.18 -9.39
CA GLY A 4 17.35 6.18 -9.87
C GLY A 4 17.89 7.59 -9.94
N ILE A 5 16.99 8.55 -10.19
CA ILE A 5 17.32 9.97 -10.31
C ILE A 5 16.76 10.73 -9.10
N GLY A 6 17.56 11.55 -8.41
CA GLY A 6 17.06 12.50 -7.39
C GLY A 6 16.52 11.90 -6.09
N LEU A 7 16.90 10.65 -5.76
CA LEU A 7 16.43 9.92 -4.58
C LEU A 7 17.04 10.46 -3.27
N SER A 8 16.22 10.61 -2.23
CA SER A 8 16.62 11.01 -0.88
C SER A 8 16.21 9.93 0.13
N GLY A 9 17.18 9.16 0.64
CA GLY A 9 16.99 8.05 1.58
C GLY A 9 17.85 6.84 1.22
N ASP A 10 17.53 5.66 1.76
CA ASP A 10 18.34 4.45 1.61
C ASP A 10 17.63 3.33 0.82
N ASN A 11 18.40 2.64 -0.02
CA ASN A 11 17.98 1.46 -0.80
C ASN A 11 16.73 1.67 -1.67
N GLN A 12 16.54 2.87 -2.21
CA GLN A 12 15.41 3.20 -3.05
C GLN A 12 15.64 2.84 -4.52
N ILE A 13 14.57 2.48 -5.24
CA ILE A 13 14.58 2.29 -6.69
C ILE A 13 13.45 3.13 -7.29
N GLY A 14 13.77 4.10 -8.16
CA GLY A 14 12.75 4.94 -8.80
C GLY A 14 13.22 6.32 -9.24
N PHE A 15 12.31 7.30 -9.23
CA PHE A 15 12.62 8.71 -9.43
C PHE A 15 12.29 9.44 -8.13
N GLY A 16 13.26 10.13 -7.53
CA GLY A 16 13.10 10.90 -6.28
C GLY A 16 12.47 12.26 -6.54
N PRO A 17 12.53 13.26 -5.64
CA PRO A 17 12.39 13.18 -4.16
C PRO A 17 11.04 12.60 -3.71
N LEU A 18 10.34 11.92 -4.62
CA LEU A 18 8.97 11.46 -4.48
C LEU A 18 8.87 10.15 -3.69
N ASN A 19 9.99 9.43 -3.52
CA ASN A 19 10.09 8.36 -2.54
C ASN A 19 10.76 8.91 -1.27
N ALA A 20 10.06 8.83 -0.14
CA ALA A 20 10.55 9.24 1.17
C ALA A 20 10.53 8.04 2.12
N GLY A 21 11.65 7.81 2.82
CA GLY A 21 11.86 6.65 3.69
C GLY A 21 12.92 5.68 3.12
N ILE A 22 12.79 4.40 3.49
CA ILE A 22 13.78 3.34 3.26
C ILE A 22 13.18 2.25 2.37
N ALA A 23 13.99 1.74 1.43
CA ALA A 23 13.69 0.54 0.65
C ALA A 23 12.39 0.59 -0.17
N ASN A 24 11.96 1.78 -0.58
CA ASN A 24 10.84 1.94 -1.51
C ASN A 24 11.25 1.61 -2.95
N MET A 25 10.40 0.88 -3.66
CA MET A 25 10.54 0.59 -5.09
C MET A 25 9.34 1.13 -5.86
N GLY A 26 9.59 2.01 -6.83
CA GLY A 26 8.57 2.64 -7.67
C GLY A 26 8.53 4.16 -7.50
N LEU A 27 7.34 4.76 -7.43
CA LEU A 27 7.17 6.22 -7.49
C LEU A 27 6.26 6.73 -6.38
N PHE A 28 6.52 7.93 -5.86
CA PHE A 28 5.61 8.64 -4.95
C PHE A 28 5.31 7.90 -3.63
N ASN A 29 6.19 7.00 -3.17
CA ASN A 29 5.95 6.24 -1.94
C ASN A 29 6.47 6.97 -0.70
N LEU A 30 5.64 7.10 0.33
CA LEU A 30 5.96 7.68 1.63
C LEU A 30 5.97 6.60 2.71
N GLY A 31 7.04 6.53 3.48
CA GLY A 31 7.26 5.52 4.52
C GLY A 31 8.24 4.45 4.03
N ASP A 32 8.19 3.23 4.58
CA ASP A 32 9.23 2.23 4.35
C ASP A 32 8.71 0.99 3.62
N ASN A 33 9.57 0.38 2.81
CA ASN A 33 9.33 -0.93 2.18
C ASN A 33 8.09 -1.00 1.27
N ASN A 34 7.68 0.11 0.66
CA ASN A 34 6.57 0.12 -0.28
C ASN A 34 7.02 -0.28 -1.69
N PHE A 35 6.20 -1.04 -2.39
CA PHE A 35 6.38 -1.42 -3.79
C PHE A 35 5.22 -0.91 -4.65
N GLY A 36 5.51 -0.12 -5.68
CA GLY A 36 4.53 0.39 -6.63
C GLY A 36 4.43 1.91 -6.60
N MET A 37 3.23 2.46 -6.61
CA MET A 37 3.01 3.89 -6.83
C MET A 37 2.12 4.55 -5.78
N ALA A 38 2.53 5.70 -5.28
CA ALA A 38 1.71 6.56 -4.42
C ALA A 38 1.23 5.90 -3.11
N ASN A 39 1.99 4.95 -2.55
CA ASN A 39 1.63 4.35 -1.28
C ASN A 39 2.11 5.21 -0.10
N ALA A 40 1.32 5.28 0.97
CA ALA A 40 1.64 5.99 2.20
C ALA A 40 1.54 5.07 3.41
N GLY A 41 2.62 4.96 4.18
CA GLY A 41 2.78 4.02 5.29
C GLY A 41 3.83 2.96 4.96
N ASN A 42 3.69 1.74 5.45
CA ASN A 42 4.75 0.74 5.34
C ASN A 42 4.30 -0.58 4.72
N PHE A 43 5.21 -1.25 4.00
CA PHE A 43 4.99 -2.59 3.45
C PHE A 43 3.78 -2.69 2.51
N ASN A 44 3.40 -1.62 1.84
CA ASN A 44 2.30 -1.66 0.88
C ASN A 44 2.80 -2.09 -0.50
N GLN A 45 2.01 -2.92 -1.19
CA GLN A 45 2.25 -3.34 -2.56
C GLN A 45 1.08 -2.92 -3.46
N GLY A 46 1.36 -2.15 -4.50
CA GLY A 46 0.38 -1.73 -5.49
C GLY A 46 0.28 -0.22 -5.62
N ILE A 47 -0.95 0.33 -5.70
CA ILE A 47 -1.18 1.72 -6.09
C ILE A 47 -2.06 2.42 -5.05
N ALA A 48 -1.62 3.59 -4.58
CA ALA A 48 -2.43 4.49 -3.75
C ALA A 48 -2.98 3.85 -2.46
N ASN A 49 -2.23 2.93 -1.83
CA ASN A 49 -2.62 2.36 -0.55
C ASN A 49 -2.15 3.25 0.61
N THR A 50 -3.01 3.46 1.60
CA THR A 50 -2.70 4.21 2.84
C THR A 50 -2.84 3.28 4.06
N GLY A 51 -1.82 3.25 4.91
CA GLY A 51 -1.72 2.35 6.07
C GLY A 51 -0.59 1.36 5.88
N ASN A 52 -0.71 0.15 6.42
CA ASN A 52 0.38 -0.83 6.46
C ASN A 52 -0.04 -2.20 5.94
N ASN A 53 0.90 -2.90 5.31
CA ASN A 53 0.73 -4.28 4.83
C ASN A 53 -0.44 -4.48 3.86
N ASN A 54 -0.75 -3.47 3.04
CA ASN A 54 -1.82 -3.58 2.05
C ASN A 54 -1.30 -4.08 0.71
N ILE A 55 -2.05 -4.95 0.04
CA ILE A 55 -1.75 -5.43 -1.32
C ILE A 55 -2.94 -5.12 -2.23
N GLY A 56 -2.80 -4.14 -3.12
CA GLY A 56 -3.92 -3.75 -3.97
C GLY A 56 -3.91 -2.33 -4.49
N ILE A 57 -5.11 -1.80 -4.72
CA ILE A 57 -5.30 -0.45 -5.27
C ILE A 57 -6.25 0.36 -4.40
N GLY A 58 -5.80 1.52 -3.94
CA GLY A 58 -6.62 2.51 -3.25
C GLY A 58 -7.08 2.10 -1.85
N LEU A 59 -6.45 1.10 -1.22
CA LEU A 59 -6.84 0.59 0.09
C LEU A 59 -6.53 1.63 1.18
N SER A 60 -7.40 1.73 2.20
CA SER A 60 -7.19 2.60 3.36
C SER A 60 -7.42 1.83 4.65
N GLY A 61 -6.39 1.70 5.47
CA GLY A 61 -6.37 0.87 6.68
C GLY A 61 -5.18 -0.10 6.66
N ASP A 62 -5.19 -1.11 7.52
CA ASP A 62 -4.08 -2.06 7.63
C ASP A 62 -4.50 -3.48 7.20
N ASN A 63 -3.52 -4.24 6.69
CA ASN A 63 -3.63 -5.67 6.39
C ASN A 63 -4.69 -6.04 5.35
N GLN A 64 -4.95 -5.17 4.38
CA GLN A 64 -5.97 -5.42 3.35
C GLN A 64 -5.40 -5.97 2.06
N ILE A 65 -6.17 -6.80 1.36
CA ILE A 65 -5.87 -7.27 0.01
C ILE A 65 -7.08 -7.05 -0.88
N GLY A 66 -6.94 -6.27 -1.95
CA GLY A 66 -8.04 -6.03 -2.91
C GLY A 66 -8.08 -4.62 -3.50
N PHE A 67 -9.28 -4.04 -3.59
CA PHE A 67 -9.50 -2.69 -4.12
C PHE A 67 -10.27 -1.85 -3.10
N GLY A 68 -9.74 -0.68 -2.75
CA GLY A 68 -10.23 0.19 -1.68
C GLY A 68 -11.71 0.55 -1.72
N PRO A 69 -12.29 0.94 -2.86
CA PRO A 69 -13.72 1.24 -2.92
C PRO A 69 -14.61 0.02 -2.64
N LEU A 70 -14.03 -1.18 -2.68
CA LEU A 70 -14.74 -2.45 -2.56
C LEU A 70 -14.50 -3.10 -1.20
N ASN A 71 -13.55 -2.65 -0.38
CA ASN A 71 -13.37 -3.19 0.97
C ASN A 71 -13.37 -2.02 1.98
N ALA A 72 -14.31 -2.04 2.92
CA ALA A 72 -14.38 -1.08 4.01
C ALA A 72 -14.12 -1.79 5.35
N GLY A 73 -13.22 -1.22 6.16
CA GLY A 73 -12.75 -1.83 7.41
C GLY A 73 -11.26 -2.18 7.34
N ILE A 74 -10.79 -2.99 8.27
CA ILE A 74 -9.39 -3.47 8.36
C ILE A 74 -9.30 -4.98 8.14
N ALA A 75 -8.11 -5.44 7.76
CA ALA A 75 -7.80 -6.87 7.63
C ALA A 75 -8.72 -7.66 6.65
N ASN A 76 -9.26 -6.99 5.63
CA ASN A 76 -10.11 -7.61 4.62
C ASN A 76 -9.29 -8.14 3.44
N MET A 77 -9.55 -9.38 3.03
CA MET A 77 -8.95 -10.02 1.86
C MET A 77 -10.03 -10.42 0.85
N GLY A 78 -10.08 -9.75 -0.30
CA GLY A 78 -11.01 -10.04 -1.39
C GLY A 78 -11.70 -8.80 -1.93
N LEU A 79 -13.01 -8.87 -2.21
CA LEU A 79 -13.79 -7.77 -2.80
C LEU A 79 -15.16 -7.64 -2.14
N PHE A 80 -15.70 -6.42 -2.08
CA PHE A 80 -17.04 -6.11 -1.56
C PHE A 80 -17.24 -6.42 -0.07
N ASN A 81 -16.17 -6.46 0.73
CA ASN A 81 -16.28 -6.73 2.16
C ASN A 81 -16.56 -5.46 2.96
N LEU A 82 -17.49 -5.53 3.91
CA LEU A 82 -17.78 -4.51 4.91
C LEU A 82 -17.40 -5.04 6.30
N GLY A 83 -16.95 -4.18 7.20
CA GLY A 83 -16.47 -4.58 8.52
C GLY A 83 -15.06 -5.20 8.46
N ASP A 84 -14.64 -5.87 9.52
CA ASP A 84 -13.24 -6.27 9.69
C ASP A 84 -13.03 -7.78 9.52
N ASN A 85 -11.81 -8.17 9.17
CA ASN A 85 -11.34 -9.58 9.16
C ASN A 85 -12.11 -10.51 8.21
N ASN A 86 -12.61 -9.99 7.09
CA ASN A 86 -13.32 -10.82 6.12
C ASN A 86 -12.36 -11.45 5.10
N PHE A 87 -12.67 -12.67 4.68
CA PHE A 87 -12.04 -13.33 3.54
C PHE A 87 -13.09 -13.70 2.49
N GLY A 88 -12.81 -13.40 1.22
CA GLY A 88 -13.68 -13.73 0.10
C GLY A 88 -14.46 -12.53 -0.44
N MET A 89 -15.72 -12.75 -0.82
CA MET A 89 -16.53 -11.76 -1.53
C MET A 89 -17.82 -11.43 -0.77
N ALA A 90 -18.16 -10.14 -0.72
CA ALA A 90 -19.46 -9.66 -0.24
C ALA A 90 -19.82 -10.06 1.21
N ASN A 91 -18.83 -10.15 2.09
CA ASN A 91 -19.09 -10.35 3.52
C ASN A 91 -19.52 -9.02 4.14
N ALA A 92 -20.57 -9.05 4.96
CA ALA A 92 -21.04 -7.87 5.69
C ALA A 92 -20.32 -7.64 7.03
N GLY A 93 -19.29 -8.44 7.33
CA GLY A 93 -18.62 -8.42 8.64
C GLY A 93 -19.58 -8.79 9.78
N ASN A 94 -19.09 -8.65 11.00
CA ASN A 94 -19.89 -8.67 12.22
C ASN A 94 -19.59 -7.39 12.99
#